data_AF-A0A536ECN8-F1
#
_entry.id   AF-A0A536ECN8-F1
#
_cell.length_a   1.000
_cell.length_b   1.000
_cell.length_c   1.000
_cell.angle_alpha   90.00
_cell.angle_beta   90.00
_cell.angle_gamma   90.00
#
_symmetry.space_group_name_H-M   'P 1'
#
loop_
_entity.id
_entity.type
_entity.pdbx_description
1 polymer ?
#
loop_
_entity_poly.entity_id
_entity_poly.type
_entity_poly.pdbx_seq_one_letter_code
_entity_poly.pdbx_strand_id
1 'polypeptide(L)'
;MDDATIPTSSRWLMWTEPGTPMGGLPGVPYLLSTTGLTETEFWTVANSIDTVQAPVTAPACRLADLDVVPSASTGPSGRALYRISLSNHGRTACSLVGFADISLIASQGNVVTTPQSDDYGLAGTDIARLVLLPPNQPTPAPQTTVNGAYFVFEWYYCGATPPPILAIEIALPGSAATRRVALSPKGPQIQPRCDDPSQGRVLLASAIQGPNGNRGAVTPPSLRVAIGGLPDTLAAGATLRYTVTLTNDSRAPIAFEPCPDYEEGFAPDRLVSYQLNCAPLQRLDAGRSATFAMEFTVLPSSMTPVGQQTFLWRLHGFFAGASASKVVTVTAP
;
A
#
# COMPACT_ATOMS: atom_id res chain seq x y z
N MET A 1 44.59 10.85 -15.80
CA MET A 1 44.10 11.71 -16.89
C MET A 1 43.40 10.77 -17.84
N ASP A 2 42.07 10.82 -17.88
CA ASP A 2 41.30 10.01 -18.82
C ASP A 2 41.51 10.56 -20.23
N ASP A 3 41.99 9.70 -21.13
CA ASP A 3 42.20 10.04 -22.52
C ASP A 3 40.84 10.07 -23.24
N ALA A 4 40.38 11.28 -23.56
CA ALA A 4 39.09 11.54 -24.19
C ALA A 4 38.96 10.93 -25.60
N THR A 5 40.03 10.36 -26.16
CA THR A 5 40.02 9.73 -27.49
C THR A 5 39.72 8.23 -27.46
N ILE A 6 39.70 7.58 -26.29
CA ILE A 6 39.52 6.13 -26.18
C ILE A 6 38.03 5.79 -25.95
N PRO A 7 37.39 4.93 -26.77
CA PRO A 7 35.98 4.55 -26.64
C PRO A 7 35.61 3.89 -25.30
N THR A 8 36.58 3.41 -24.53
CA THR A 8 36.36 2.70 -23.26
C THR A 8 36.37 3.61 -22.03
N SER A 9 36.63 4.91 -22.18
CA SER A 9 36.60 5.85 -21.05
C SER A 9 35.18 6.00 -20.49
N SER A 10 35.02 5.99 -19.18
CA SER A 10 33.73 6.29 -18.54
C SER A 10 33.40 7.77 -18.70
N ARG A 11 32.21 8.08 -19.21
CA ARG A 11 31.74 9.46 -19.39
C ARG A 11 30.48 9.69 -18.60
N TRP A 12 30.40 10.84 -17.94
CA TRP A 12 29.22 11.23 -17.19
C TRP A 12 28.90 12.72 -17.35
N LEU A 13 27.61 13.02 -17.35
CA LEU A 13 27.07 14.37 -17.31
C LEU A 13 26.06 14.41 -16.15
N MET A 14 26.21 15.39 -15.27
CA MET A 14 25.28 15.65 -14.19
C MET A 14 24.71 17.05 -14.36
N TRP A 15 23.39 17.18 -14.29
CA TRP A 15 22.71 18.48 -14.34
C TRP A 15 21.53 18.49 -13.37
N THR A 16 20.99 19.68 -13.13
CA THR A 16 19.83 19.87 -12.25
C THR A 16 18.75 20.59 -13.03
N GLU A 17 17.58 19.96 -13.16
CA GLU A 17 16.43 20.60 -13.81
C GLU A 17 15.54 21.30 -12.76
N PRO A 18 14.88 22.42 -13.11
CA PRO A 18 13.87 23.04 -12.26
C PRO A 18 12.73 22.06 -11.94
N GLY A 19 12.41 21.86 -10.66
CA GLY A 19 11.40 20.89 -10.22
C GLY A 19 11.14 20.95 -8.71
N THR A 20 10.22 20.10 -8.20
CA THR A 20 9.87 20.04 -6.78
C THR A 20 11.12 19.73 -5.93
N PRO A 21 11.44 20.55 -4.92
CA PRO A 21 12.67 20.37 -4.14
C PRO A 21 12.60 19.08 -3.32
N MET A 22 13.61 18.20 -3.47
CA MET A 22 13.89 17.18 -2.47
C MET A 22 14.80 17.79 -1.40
N GLY A 23 14.32 17.87 -0.15
CA GLY A 23 15.14 18.30 0.99
C GLY A 23 15.57 19.77 0.97
N GLY A 24 14.83 20.66 0.31
CA GLY A 24 15.12 22.11 0.32
C GLY A 24 16.20 22.58 -0.66
N LEU A 25 16.76 21.69 -1.48
CA LEU A 25 17.62 22.05 -2.60
C LEU A 25 16.79 22.32 -3.86
N PRO A 26 17.11 23.37 -4.66
CA PRO A 26 16.36 23.67 -5.87
C PRO A 26 16.63 22.62 -6.97
N GLY A 27 15.57 21.95 -7.42
CA GLY A 27 15.57 21.09 -8.60
C GLY A 27 15.83 19.59 -8.36
N VAL A 28 15.76 18.81 -9.44
CA VAL A 28 15.98 17.36 -9.44
C VAL A 28 17.31 17.06 -10.13
N PRO A 29 18.24 16.33 -9.49
CA PRO A 29 19.52 15.97 -10.11
C PRO A 29 19.35 14.81 -11.09
N TYR A 30 19.95 14.95 -12.27
CA TYR A 30 20.01 13.91 -13.30
C TYR A 30 21.46 13.51 -13.56
N LEU A 31 21.66 12.23 -13.88
CA LEU A 31 22.96 11.65 -14.22
C LEU A 31 22.80 10.85 -15.53
N LEU A 32 23.52 11.27 -16.56
CA LEU A 32 23.79 10.44 -17.73
C LEU A 32 25.19 9.84 -17.55
N SER A 33 25.32 8.53 -17.60
CA SER A 33 26.61 7.84 -17.57
C SER A 33 26.66 6.75 -18.63
N THR A 34 27.80 6.63 -19.30
CA THR A 34 28.00 5.61 -20.34
C THR A 34 29.45 5.15 -20.41
N THR A 35 29.64 3.97 -20.96
CA THR A 35 30.91 3.36 -21.33
C THR A 35 30.78 2.88 -22.77
N GLY A 36 31.80 3.09 -23.62
CA GLY A 36 31.76 2.63 -25.00
C GLY A 36 31.45 3.70 -26.06
N LEU A 37 31.19 4.96 -25.66
CA LEU A 37 30.93 6.07 -26.59
C LEU A 37 32.18 6.94 -26.78
N THR A 38 32.40 7.37 -28.03
CA THR A 38 33.30 8.48 -28.35
C THR A 38 32.73 9.80 -27.79
N GLU A 39 33.57 10.83 -27.74
CA GLU A 39 33.16 12.16 -27.25
C GLU A 39 32.02 12.76 -28.07
N THR A 40 32.11 12.66 -29.39
CA THR A 40 31.07 13.15 -30.31
C THR A 40 29.76 12.40 -30.14
N GLU A 41 29.80 11.07 -29.98
CA GLU A 41 28.60 10.26 -29.74
C GLU A 41 27.97 10.57 -28.38
N PHE A 42 28.80 10.73 -27.34
CA PHE A 42 28.32 11.12 -26.01
C PHE A 42 27.58 12.45 -26.05
N TRP A 43 28.16 13.48 -26.67
CA TRP A 43 27.53 14.80 -26.74
C TRP A 43 26.32 14.83 -27.68
N THR A 44 26.30 13.99 -28.72
CA THR A 44 25.11 13.84 -29.57
C THR A 44 23.94 13.25 -28.79
N VAL A 45 24.19 12.22 -27.95
CA VAL A 45 23.17 11.66 -27.05
C VAL A 45 22.78 12.69 -25.99
N ALA A 46 23.75 13.31 -25.30
CA ALA A 46 23.48 14.28 -24.25
C ALA A 46 22.64 15.48 -24.75
N ASN A 47 22.95 16.00 -25.94
CA ASN A 47 22.20 17.11 -26.55
C ASN A 47 20.86 16.67 -27.16
N SER A 48 20.61 15.37 -27.33
CA SER A 48 19.31 14.83 -27.73
C SER A 48 18.35 14.60 -26.56
N ILE A 49 18.86 14.67 -25.32
CA ILE A 49 18.04 14.61 -24.12
C ILE A 49 17.41 15.99 -23.94
N ASP A 50 16.18 16.14 -24.44
CA ASP A 50 15.32 17.25 -24.04
C ASP A 50 15.07 17.20 -22.53
N THR A 51 14.77 18.35 -21.93
CA THR A 51 14.35 18.42 -20.52
C THR A 51 13.27 17.38 -20.26
N VAL A 52 13.49 16.49 -19.30
CA VAL A 52 12.44 15.57 -18.87
C VAL A 52 11.39 16.45 -18.22
N GLN A 53 10.27 16.71 -18.92
CA GLN A 53 9.17 17.44 -18.30
C GLN A 53 8.90 16.81 -16.94
N ALA A 54 9.12 17.58 -15.87
CA ALA A 54 8.92 17.11 -14.51
C ALA A 54 7.57 16.40 -14.49
N PRO A 55 7.48 15.14 -14.01
CA PRO A 55 6.19 14.46 -13.93
C PRO A 55 5.30 15.39 -13.12
N VAL A 56 4.29 15.97 -13.78
CA VAL A 56 3.35 16.88 -13.16
C VAL A 56 2.65 16.06 -12.08
N THR A 57 3.17 16.13 -10.86
CA THR A 57 2.60 15.44 -9.71
C THR A 57 1.36 16.24 -9.42
N ALA A 58 0.23 15.79 -9.96
CA ALA A 58 -1.03 16.46 -9.74
C ALA A 58 -1.25 16.59 -8.22
N PRO A 59 -1.61 17.77 -7.72
CA PRO A 59 -1.76 18.01 -6.29
C PRO A 59 -2.77 17.02 -5.69
N ALA A 60 -2.67 16.76 -4.39
CA ALA A 60 -3.64 15.92 -3.70
C ALA A 60 -5.07 16.46 -3.92
N CYS A 61 -6.01 15.55 -4.22
CA CYS A 61 -7.40 15.94 -4.43
C CYS A 61 -8.01 16.50 -3.13
N ARG A 62 -8.76 17.59 -3.25
CA ARG A 62 -9.56 18.14 -2.15
C ARG A 62 -10.94 17.54 -2.21
N LEU A 63 -11.52 17.18 -1.05
CA LEU A 63 -12.91 16.70 -1.00
C LEU A 63 -13.91 17.68 -1.62
N ALA A 64 -13.65 18.99 -1.56
CA ALA A 64 -14.48 20.00 -2.19
C ALA A 64 -14.51 19.88 -3.72
N ASP A 65 -13.46 19.31 -4.33
CA ASP A 65 -13.28 19.15 -5.78
C ASP A 65 -13.63 17.73 -6.27
N LEU A 66 -14.14 16.87 -5.37
CA LEU A 66 -14.58 15.53 -5.74
C LEU A 66 -16.09 15.41 -5.68
N ASP A 67 -16.67 14.64 -6.59
CA ASP A 67 -17.93 13.96 -6.38
C ASP A 67 -17.69 12.67 -5.60
N VAL A 68 -18.54 12.38 -4.62
CA VAL A 68 -18.43 11.17 -3.78
C VAL A 68 -19.79 10.48 -3.77
N VAL A 69 -19.90 9.40 -4.54
CA VAL A 69 -21.17 8.76 -4.84
C VAL A 69 -21.17 7.30 -4.39
N PRO A 70 -22.13 6.87 -3.54
CA PRO A 70 -22.27 5.47 -3.19
C PRO A 70 -22.72 4.68 -4.42
N SER A 71 -22.04 3.58 -4.68
CA SER A 71 -22.33 2.68 -5.79
C SER A 71 -22.74 1.31 -5.24
N ALA A 72 -23.74 0.68 -5.85
CA ALA A 72 -24.14 -0.66 -5.45
C ALA A 72 -22.99 -1.65 -5.72
N SER A 73 -22.60 -2.41 -4.71
CA SER A 73 -21.78 -3.61 -4.89
C SER A 73 -22.37 -4.76 -4.09
N THR A 74 -22.40 -5.94 -4.69
CA THR A 74 -22.60 -7.21 -4.02
C THR A 74 -21.30 -7.98 -4.17
N GLY A 75 -20.74 -8.47 -3.07
CA GLY A 75 -19.52 -9.26 -3.12
C GLY A 75 -19.79 -10.69 -3.59
N PRO A 76 -18.81 -11.35 -4.23
CA PRO A 76 -18.82 -12.81 -4.33
C PRO A 76 -18.91 -13.44 -2.93
N SER A 77 -19.50 -14.63 -2.83
CA SER A 77 -19.47 -15.45 -1.60
C SER A 77 -20.26 -14.94 -0.39
N GLY A 78 -21.24 -14.05 -0.57
CA GLY A 78 -22.12 -13.58 0.51
C GLY A 78 -21.53 -12.49 1.40
N ARG A 79 -20.41 -11.86 0.98
CA ARG A 79 -19.82 -10.69 1.64
C ARG A 79 -20.52 -9.41 1.22
N ALA A 80 -20.73 -8.52 2.19
CA ALA A 80 -21.42 -7.26 1.99
C ALA A 80 -20.42 -6.15 1.72
N LEU A 81 -20.08 -5.96 0.44
CA LEU A 81 -19.16 -4.91 0.03
C LEU A 81 -19.92 -3.64 -0.31
N TYR A 82 -19.45 -2.49 0.18
CA TYR A 82 -19.97 -1.18 -0.17
C TYR A 82 -18.92 -0.42 -0.95
N ARG A 83 -19.28 0.09 -2.13
CA ARG A 83 -18.38 0.83 -3.00
C ARG A 83 -18.67 2.32 -2.94
N ILE A 84 -17.63 3.13 -2.80
CA ILE A 84 -17.68 4.58 -2.95
C ILE A 84 -16.89 4.96 -4.20
N SER A 85 -17.55 5.66 -5.12
CA SER A 85 -16.94 6.17 -6.34
C SER A 85 -16.59 7.65 -6.18
N LEU A 86 -15.43 8.02 -6.71
CA LEU A 86 -14.82 9.34 -6.64
C LEU A 86 -14.54 9.85 -8.06
N SER A 87 -14.99 11.05 -8.39
CA SER A 87 -14.56 11.74 -9.62
C SER A 87 -14.20 13.19 -9.34
N ASN A 88 -13.30 13.75 -10.14
CA ASN A 88 -12.84 15.12 -9.95
C ASN A 88 -13.67 16.10 -10.79
N HIS A 89 -14.62 16.79 -10.15
CA HIS A 89 -15.39 17.87 -10.78
C HIS A 89 -14.63 19.22 -10.81
N GLY A 90 -13.43 19.26 -10.22
CA GLY A 90 -12.56 20.42 -10.18
C GLY A 90 -11.93 20.72 -11.54
N ARG A 91 -11.40 21.93 -11.67
CA ARG A 91 -10.82 22.41 -12.94
C ARG A 91 -9.37 21.97 -13.18
N THR A 92 -8.71 21.40 -12.18
CA THR A 92 -7.33 20.94 -12.24
C THR A 92 -7.25 19.45 -11.97
N ALA A 93 -6.37 18.74 -12.68
CA ALA A 93 -6.09 17.35 -12.34
C ALA A 93 -5.59 17.25 -10.88
N CYS A 94 -5.92 16.17 -10.21
CA CYS A 94 -5.49 15.92 -8.84
C CYS A 94 -5.19 14.44 -8.61
N SER A 95 -4.52 14.11 -7.50
CA SER A 95 -4.15 12.75 -7.17
C SER A 95 -4.73 12.25 -5.85
N LEU A 96 -4.95 10.95 -5.76
CA LEU A 96 -5.37 10.22 -4.56
C LEU A 96 -4.40 9.07 -4.29
N VAL A 97 -4.05 8.85 -3.02
CA VAL A 97 -3.19 7.75 -2.55
C VAL A 97 -3.71 7.33 -1.18
N GLY A 98 -3.62 6.04 -0.85
CA GLY A 98 -3.87 5.53 0.50
C GLY A 98 -5.32 5.11 0.73
N PHE A 99 -5.77 5.22 1.98
CA PHE A 99 -7.10 4.78 2.46
C PHE A 99 -7.94 5.97 2.87
N ALA A 100 -9.24 5.94 2.59
CA ALA A 100 -10.14 6.92 3.16
C ALA A 100 -10.40 6.59 4.64
N ASP A 101 -10.46 7.59 5.51
CA ASP A 101 -11.01 7.41 6.86
C ASP A 101 -12.53 7.39 6.76
N ILE A 102 -13.16 6.34 7.29
CA ILE A 102 -14.59 6.11 7.18
C ILE A 102 -15.20 6.02 8.57
N SER A 103 -16.22 6.84 8.80
CA SER A 103 -17.08 6.77 9.98
C SER A 103 -18.50 6.43 9.58
N LEU A 104 -19.07 5.38 10.17
CA LEU A 104 -20.47 5.02 9.93
C LEU A 104 -21.39 5.93 10.74
N ILE A 105 -22.45 6.43 10.11
CA ILE A 105 -23.42 7.31 10.76
C ILE A 105 -24.76 6.59 10.88
N ALA A 106 -25.19 6.37 12.13
CA ALA A 106 -26.48 5.78 12.44
C ALA A 106 -27.64 6.67 11.99
N SER A 107 -28.83 6.11 11.86
CA SER A 107 -30.03 6.86 11.47
C SER A 107 -30.41 7.97 12.46
N GLN A 108 -29.97 7.82 13.71
CA GLN A 108 -30.11 8.79 14.79
C GLN A 108 -29.12 9.97 14.66
N GLY A 109 -28.19 9.91 13.70
CA GLY A 109 -27.20 10.95 13.44
C GLY A 109 -25.86 10.78 14.15
N ASN A 110 -25.73 9.81 15.06
CA ASN A 110 -24.50 9.57 15.82
C ASN A 110 -23.50 8.73 15.02
N VAL A 111 -22.21 8.96 15.25
CA VAL A 111 -21.12 8.11 14.76
C VAL A 111 -21.15 6.77 15.47
N VAL A 112 -21.08 5.68 14.72
CA VAL A 112 -20.97 4.33 15.26
C VAL A 112 -19.50 4.02 15.53
N THR A 113 -19.19 3.61 16.76
CA THR A 113 -17.83 3.23 17.13
C THR A 113 -17.48 1.87 16.55
N THR A 114 -16.81 1.89 15.40
CA THR A 114 -16.21 0.74 14.73
C THR A 114 -14.76 1.09 14.41
N PRO A 115 -13.75 0.46 15.05
CA PRO A 115 -12.36 0.65 14.63
C PRO A 115 -12.24 0.30 13.15
N GLN A 116 -11.61 1.20 12.39
CA GLN A 116 -11.25 0.94 11.01
C GLN A 116 -9.95 0.16 10.98
N SER A 117 -9.90 -0.86 10.13
CA SER A 117 -8.70 -1.57 9.71
C SER A 117 -8.57 -1.41 8.20
N ASP A 118 -7.39 -0.97 7.78
CA ASP A 118 -7.06 -0.82 6.37
C ASP A 118 -6.65 -2.17 5.78
N ASP A 119 -7.36 -2.64 4.75
CA ASP A 119 -7.20 -3.97 4.16
C ASP A 119 -6.92 -3.87 2.65
N TYR A 120 -5.69 -4.19 2.26
CA TYR A 120 -5.25 -4.21 0.87
C TYR A 120 -5.81 -5.39 0.06
N GLY A 121 -6.36 -6.42 0.71
CA GLY A 121 -6.88 -7.64 0.08
C GLY A 121 -8.41 -7.69 -0.06
N LEU A 122 -9.12 -6.66 0.40
CA LEU A 122 -10.58 -6.64 0.40
C LEU A 122 -11.12 -6.78 -1.03
N ALA A 123 -11.87 -7.84 -1.32
CA ALA A 123 -12.53 -8.02 -2.63
C ALA A 123 -11.60 -7.98 -3.88
N GLY A 124 -10.32 -8.34 -3.74
CA GLY A 124 -9.36 -8.27 -4.83
C GLY A 124 -8.99 -6.84 -5.23
N THR A 125 -9.14 -5.88 -4.30
CA THR A 125 -8.58 -4.54 -4.43
C THR A 125 -7.07 -4.64 -4.61
N ASP A 126 -6.52 -3.82 -5.51
CA ASP A 126 -5.08 -3.68 -5.61
C ASP A 126 -4.57 -2.75 -4.49
N ILE A 127 -3.30 -2.89 -4.18
CA ILE A 127 -2.49 -2.00 -3.35
C ILE A 127 -2.66 -0.51 -3.71
N ALA A 128 -2.53 0.37 -2.72
CA ALA A 128 -2.63 1.82 -2.89
C ALA A 128 -1.66 2.31 -3.99
N ARG A 129 -2.21 2.71 -5.12
CA ARG A 129 -1.48 3.35 -6.22
C ARG A 129 -1.77 4.83 -6.21
N LEU A 130 -0.83 5.63 -6.74
CA LEU A 130 -1.14 7.00 -7.13
C LEU A 130 -2.23 6.99 -8.19
N VAL A 131 -3.42 7.45 -7.81
CA VAL A 131 -4.57 7.58 -8.71
C VAL A 131 -4.65 9.00 -9.20
N LEU A 132 -4.37 9.21 -10.48
CA LEU A 132 -4.54 10.51 -11.13
C LEU A 132 -5.98 10.66 -11.62
N LEU A 133 -6.67 11.71 -11.16
CA LEU A 133 -7.99 12.11 -11.61
C LEU A 133 -7.91 13.34 -12.52
N PRO A 134 -8.16 13.19 -13.83
CA PRO A 134 -8.36 14.30 -14.76
C PRO A 134 -9.38 15.34 -14.25
N PRO A 135 -9.28 16.62 -14.65
CA PRO A 135 -10.26 17.64 -14.29
C PRO A 135 -11.59 17.44 -15.01
N ASN A 136 -12.65 18.09 -14.50
CA ASN A 136 -13.98 18.18 -15.10
C ASN A 136 -14.59 16.81 -15.46
N GLN A 137 -14.34 15.80 -14.62
CA GLN A 137 -14.98 14.51 -14.78
C GLN A 137 -16.48 14.63 -14.46
N PRO A 138 -17.33 13.86 -15.16
CA PRO A 138 -18.73 13.79 -14.81
C PRO A 138 -18.90 13.12 -13.44
N THR A 139 -19.98 13.48 -12.75
CA THR A 139 -20.41 12.78 -11.54
C THR A 139 -20.66 11.30 -11.87
N PRO A 140 -20.13 10.33 -11.10
CA PRO A 140 -20.33 8.92 -11.38
C PRO A 140 -21.81 8.58 -11.27
N ALA A 141 -22.37 7.89 -12.28
CA ALA A 141 -23.75 7.45 -12.19
C ALA A 141 -23.87 6.35 -11.13
N PRO A 142 -24.90 6.42 -10.24
CA PRO A 142 -25.15 5.37 -9.27
C PRO A 142 -25.23 4.01 -9.97
N GLN A 143 -24.55 2.99 -9.43
CA GLN A 143 -24.54 1.61 -9.95
C GLN A 143 -23.76 1.37 -11.26
N THR A 144 -23.07 2.36 -11.83
CA THR A 144 -22.18 2.14 -12.98
C THR A 144 -20.73 1.97 -12.53
N THR A 145 -20.01 1.04 -13.17
CA THR A 145 -18.60 0.72 -12.86
C THR A 145 -17.60 1.62 -13.58
N VAL A 146 -18.07 2.65 -14.28
CA VAL A 146 -17.30 3.27 -15.36
C VAL A 146 -16.89 4.70 -14.99
N ASN A 147 -15.57 4.92 -15.06
CA ASN A 147 -14.87 6.20 -14.97
C ASN A 147 -14.89 6.91 -13.61
N GLY A 148 -13.93 6.54 -12.76
CA GLY A 148 -13.64 7.26 -11.52
C GLY A 148 -12.69 6.45 -10.64
N ALA A 149 -12.08 7.12 -9.67
CA ALA A 149 -11.43 6.43 -8.57
C ALA A 149 -12.51 5.78 -7.68
N TYR A 150 -12.15 4.76 -6.91
CA TYR A 150 -13.08 4.16 -5.96
C TYR A 150 -12.36 3.50 -4.80
N PHE A 151 -13.05 3.32 -3.69
CA PHE A 151 -12.66 2.37 -2.65
C PHE A 151 -13.88 1.55 -2.26
N VAL A 152 -13.63 0.40 -1.62
CA VAL A 152 -14.67 -0.43 -1.05
C VAL A 152 -14.48 -0.54 0.45
N PHE A 153 -15.56 -0.77 1.17
CA PHE A 153 -15.49 -1.10 2.58
C PHE A 153 -16.50 -2.20 2.94
N GLU A 154 -16.19 -2.92 4.00
CA GLU A 154 -17.06 -3.89 4.65
C GLU A 154 -17.11 -3.52 6.14
N TRP A 155 -18.15 -3.90 6.84
CA TRP A 155 -18.23 -3.65 8.27
C TRP A 155 -18.92 -4.79 8.99
N TYR A 156 -18.46 -5.05 10.21
CA TYR A 156 -18.90 -6.12 11.07
C TYR A 156 -19.38 -5.51 12.39
N TYR A 157 -20.47 -6.07 12.91
CA TYR A 157 -21.04 -5.66 14.18
C TYR A 157 -21.48 -6.90 14.96
N CYS A 158 -20.50 -7.73 15.30
CA CYS A 158 -20.74 -9.00 15.96
C CYS A 158 -20.98 -8.81 17.47
N GLY A 159 -21.79 -9.69 18.06
CA GLY A 159 -22.15 -9.67 19.48
C GLY A 159 -23.25 -8.69 19.90
N ALA A 160 -23.86 -7.94 18.97
CA ALA A 160 -25.01 -7.08 19.23
C ALA A 160 -25.84 -6.82 17.96
N THR A 161 -27.05 -6.29 18.11
CA THR A 161 -27.84 -5.83 16.96
C THR A 161 -27.21 -4.56 16.38
N PRO A 162 -26.85 -4.53 15.09
CA PRO A 162 -26.27 -3.34 14.49
C PRO A 162 -27.28 -2.19 14.45
N PRO A 163 -26.81 -0.96 14.70
CA PRO A 163 -27.64 0.22 14.46
C PRO A 163 -27.93 0.35 12.96
N PRO A 164 -29.12 0.86 12.58
CA PRO A 164 -29.40 1.20 11.18
C PRO A 164 -28.47 2.33 10.72
N ILE A 165 -27.68 2.08 9.68
CA ILE A 165 -26.75 3.06 9.11
C ILE A 165 -27.43 3.78 7.94
N LEU A 166 -27.41 5.12 7.94
CA LEU A 166 -28.00 5.95 6.88
C LEU A 166 -26.97 6.75 6.08
N ALA A 167 -25.77 6.92 6.62
CA ALA A 167 -24.71 7.67 5.94
C ALA A 167 -23.34 7.19 6.39
N ILE A 168 -22.33 7.64 5.66
CA ILE A 168 -20.93 7.59 6.10
C ILE A 168 -20.35 8.99 6.08
N GLU A 169 -19.37 9.24 6.93
CA GLU A 169 -18.46 10.37 6.79
C GLU A 169 -17.12 9.85 6.26
N ILE A 170 -16.58 10.56 5.28
CA ILE A 170 -15.32 10.22 4.61
C ILE A 170 -14.33 11.37 4.80
N ALA A 171 -13.11 11.05 5.24
CA ALA A 171 -11.95 11.92 5.10
C ALA A 171 -10.98 11.32 4.08
N LEU A 172 -10.32 12.17 3.28
CA LEU A 172 -9.21 11.73 2.44
C LEU A 172 -7.89 11.77 3.23
N PRO A 173 -6.89 10.96 2.86
CA PRO A 173 -5.55 11.03 3.43
C PRO A 173 -4.99 12.44 3.49
N GLY A 174 -4.58 12.87 4.68
CA GLY A 174 -4.02 14.20 4.93
C GLY A 174 -5.03 15.35 4.88
N SER A 175 -6.33 15.07 4.77
CA SER A 175 -7.40 16.07 4.82
C SER A 175 -7.99 16.16 6.22
N ALA A 176 -8.09 17.38 6.77
CA ALA A 176 -8.88 17.65 7.97
C ALA A 176 -10.39 17.79 7.67
N ALA A 177 -10.77 17.96 6.40
CA ALA A 177 -12.15 18.03 5.98
C ALA A 177 -12.75 16.63 5.86
N THR A 178 -14.01 16.50 6.25
CA THR A 178 -14.84 15.31 6.00
C THR A 178 -16.00 15.64 5.09
N ARG A 179 -16.55 14.62 4.43
CA ARG A 179 -17.79 14.72 3.67
C ARG A 179 -18.75 13.62 4.08
N ARG A 180 -19.98 14.03 4.43
CA ARG A 180 -21.07 13.10 4.68
C ARG A 180 -21.70 12.64 3.35
N VAL A 181 -21.86 11.34 3.20
CA VAL A 181 -22.43 10.68 2.04
C VAL A 181 -23.61 9.85 2.50
N ALA A 182 -24.80 10.22 2.04
CA ALA A 182 -26.01 9.44 2.32
C ALA A 182 -25.91 8.09 1.62
N LEU A 183 -26.13 7.00 2.37
CA LEU A 183 -26.33 5.68 1.78
C LEU A 183 -27.82 5.56 1.38
N SER A 184 -28.15 4.55 0.56
CA SER A 184 -29.54 4.19 0.26
C SER A 184 -30.38 4.13 1.56
N PRO A 185 -31.69 4.44 1.57
CA PRO A 185 -32.51 4.41 2.79
C PRO A 185 -32.62 3.02 3.44
N LYS A 186 -32.29 1.96 2.72
CA LYS A 186 -32.12 0.63 3.31
C LYS A 186 -30.74 0.47 3.98
N GLY A 187 -29.79 1.35 3.74
CA GLY A 187 -28.45 1.26 4.32
C GLY A 187 -27.70 0.00 3.87
N PRO A 188 -26.58 -0.30 4.52
CA PRO A 188 -25.88 -1.55 4.34
C PRO A 188 -26.69 -2.72 4.92
N GLN A 189 -27.59 -3.30 4.11
CA GLN A 189 -28.57 -4.31 4.54
C GLN A 189 -27.99 -5.71 4.77
N ILE A 190 -26.86 -6.01 4.14
CA ILE A 190 -26.24 -7.32 4.27
C ILE A 190 -25.18 -7.16 5.36
N GLN A 191 -25.38 -7.87 6.46
CA GLN A 191 -24.31 -8.08 7.43
C GLN A 191 -23.44 -9.23 6.91
N PRO A 192 -22.11 -9.10 6.97
CA PRO A 192 -21.23 -10.24 6.82
C PRO A 192 -21.60 -11.31 7.86
N ARG A 193 -21.35 -12.58 7.57
CA ARG A 193 -21.54 -13.63 8.58
C ARG A 193 -20.65 -13.37 9.79
N CYS A 194 -21.27 -13.11 10.93
CA CYS A 194 -20.63 -13.20 12.24
C CYS A 194 -20.58 -14.68 12.64
N ASP A 195 -19.72 -15.45 11.98
CA ASP A 195 -19.53 -16.87 12.32
C ASP A 195 -18.86 -17.01 13.71
N ASP A 196 -18.18 -15.96 14.20
CA ASP A 196 -17.64 -15.88 15.55
C ASP A 196 -17.94 -14.51 16.21
N PRO A 197 -18.64 -14.46 17.35
CA PRO A 197 -18.87 -13.22 18.12
C PRO A 197 -17.60 -12.47 18.53
N SER A 198 -16.45 -13.16 18.63
CA SER A 198 -15.15 -12.56 18.97
C SER A 198 -14.59 -11.67 17.87
N GLN A 199 -15.11 -11.77 16.63
CA GLN A 199 -14.81 -10.87 15.52
C GLN A 199 -15.19 -9.41 15.81
N GLY A 200 -16.05 -9.19 16.81
CA GLY A 200 -16.31 -7.88 17.38
C GLY A 200 -16.90 -6.88 16.39
N ARG A 201 -16.50 -5.61 16.55
CA ARG A 201 -16.97 -4.49 15.73
C ARG A 201 -15.78 -3.96 14.96
N VAL A 202 -15.80 -4.05 13.63
CA VAL A 202 -14.69 -3.59 12.80
C VAL A 202 -15.22 -3.07 11.47
N LEU A 203 -14.59 -2.03 10.95
CA LEU A 203 -14.79 -1.53 9.60
C LEU A 203 -13.53 -1.86 8.79
N LEU A 204 -13.65 -2.57 7.68
CA LEU A 204 -12.56 -2.85 6.76
C LEU A 204 -12.64 -1.89 5.58
N ALA A 205 -11.57 -1.14 5.31
CA ALA A 205 -11.52 -0.21 4.19
C ALA A 205 -10.42 -0.62 3.20
N SER A 206 -10.72 -0.60 1.91
CA SER A 206 -9.71 -0.82 0.88
C SER A 206 -8.95 0.46 0.56
N ALA A 207 -7.78 0.29 -0.06
CA ALA A 207 -7.09 1.42 -0.67
C ALA A 207 -7.93 2.05 -1.80
N ILE A 208 -7.70 3.33 -2.06
CA ILE A 208 -8.28 4.03 -3.20
C ILE A 208 -7.66 3.50 -4.49
N GLN A 209 -8.51 3.11 -5.42
CA GLN A 209 -8.18 2.57 -6.73
C GLN A 209 -8.55 3.53 -7.84
N GLY A 210 -7.85 3.45 -8.97
CA GLY A 210 -8.18 4.21 -10.18
C GLY A 210 -9.32 3.59 -11.00
N PRO A 211 -9.75 4.28 -12.07
CA PRO A 211 -10.74 3.74 -13.01
C PRO A 211 -10.26 2.39 -13.55
N ASN A 212 -11.15 1.39 -13.52
CA ASN A 212 -10.92 0.09 -14.15
C ASN A 212 -10.72 0.28 -15.67
N GLY A 213 -9.48 0.53 -16.10
CA GLY A 213 -9.20 0.86 -17.49
C GLY A 213 -7.72 1.06 -17.81
N ASN A 214 -6.91 1.56 -16.86
CA ASN A 214 -5.45 1.58 -17.00
C ASN A 214 -4.82 0.56 -16.05
N ARG A 215 -5.12 -0.73 -16.29
CA ARG A 215 -4.18 -1.79 -15.93
C ARG A 215 -3.03 -1.76 -16.93
N GLY A 216 -2.19 -0.72 -16.85
CA GLY A 216 -0.80 -0.96 -17.19
C GLY A 216 -0.38 -2.11 -16.28
N ALA A 217 0.03 -3.24 -16.84
CA ALA A 217 0.54 -4.37 -16.07
C ALA A 217 1.80 -3.90 -15.34
N VAL A 218 1.63 -3.26 -14.19
CA VAL A 218 2.75 -2.98 -13.31
C VAL A 218 3.00 -4.31 -12.64
N THR A 219 3.97 -5.04 -13.19
CA THR A 219 4.56 -6.17 -12.51
C THR A 219 4.97 -5.70 -11.12
N PRO A 220 4.41 -6.28 -10.04
CA PRO A 220 4.85 -5.95 -8.69
C PRO A 220 6.38 -6.12 -8.60
N PRO A 221 7.08 -5.33 -7.77
CA PRO A 221 8.51 -5.46 -7.62
C PRO A 221 8.77 -6.86 -7.07
N SER A 222 9.60 -7.62 -7.76
CA SER A 222 10.03 -8.91 -7.26
C SER A 222 10.98 -8.67 -6.08
N LEU A 223 10.53 -9.05 -4.88
CA LEU A 223 11.36 -9.09 -3.68
C LEU A 223 11.53 -10.54 -3.25
N ARG A 224 12.78 -10.97 -3.12
CA ARG A 224 13.10 -12.22 -2.46
C ARG A 224 13.39 -11.96 -0.99
N VAL A 225 12.80 -12.78 -0.12
CA VAL A 225 12.99 -12.74 1.32
C VAL A 225 13.83 -13.94 1.75
N ALA A 226 14.79 -13.72 2.62
CA ALA A 226 15.54 -14.79 3.28
C ALA A 226 15.56 -14.57 4.80
N ILE A 227 15.27 -15.63 5.56
CA ILE A 227 15.40 -15.65 7.03
C ILE A 227 16.77 -16.22 7.39
N GLY A 228 17.55 -15.44 8.13
CA GLY A 228 18.88 -15.82 8.62
C GLY A 228 18.94 -15.87 10.15
N GLY A 229 19.65 -16.85 10.70
CA GLY A 229 19.89 -16.95 12.15
C GLY A 229 18.73 -17.49 12.98
N LEU A 230 17.62 -17.90 12.37
CA LEU A 230 16.50 -18.52 13.07
C LEU A 230 16.87 -19.98 13.45
N PRO A 231 16.87 -20.35 14.75
CA PRO A 231 17.18 -21.72 15.19
C PRO A 231 16.18 -22.77 14.69
N ASP A 232 16.61 -24.02 14.58
CA ASP A 232 15.72 -25.16 14.27
C ASP A 232 14.84 -25.57 15.45
N THR A 233 15.22 -25.18 16.67
CA THR A 233 14.48 -25.45 17.90
C THR A 233 14.32 -24.17 18.69
N LEU A 234 13.09 -23.89 19.11
CA LEU A 234 12.70 -22.71 19.88
C LEU A 234 12.09 -23.16 21.21
N ALA A 235 12.43 -22.49 22.31
CA ALA A 235 11.76 -22.70 23.59
C ALA A 235 10.57 -21.74 23.71
N ALA A 236 9.42 -22.24 24.18
CA ALA A 236 8.28 -21.39 24.47
C ALA A 236 8.62 -20.37 25.58
N GLY A 237 8.17 -19.13 25.43
CA GLY A 237 8.56 -18.02 26.31
C GLY A 237 9.92 -17.37 26.02
N ALA A 238 10.71 -17.92 25.09
CA ALA A 238 12.01 -17.34 24.74
C ALA A 238 11.87 -16.16 23.77
N THR A 239 12.75 -15.17 23.91
CA THR A 239 12.96 -14.12 22.90
C THR A 239 14.05 -14.59 21.93
N LEU A 240 13.69 -14.66 20.65
CA LEU A 240 14.60 -15.01 19.57
C LEU A 240 15.00 -13.76 18.80
N ARG A 241 16.25 -13.76 18.32
CA ARG A 241 16.80 -12.73 17.44
C ARG A 241 17.21 -13.39 16.14
N TYR A 242 16.79 -12.79 15.04
CA TYR A 242 17.06 -13.29 13.70
C TYR A 242 17.18 -12.13 12.73
N THR A 243 17.44 -12.45 11.48
CA THR A 243 17.56 -11.45 10.42
C THR A 243 16.62 -11.77 9.28
N VAL A 244 16.10 -10.71 8.67
CA VAL A 244 15.37 -10.79 7.41
C VAL A 244 16.15 -10.02 6.37
N THR A 245 16.53 -10.68 5.29
CA THR A 245 17.17 -10.04 4.14
C THR A 245 16.17 -9.91 3.02
N LEU A 246 15.90 -8.67 2.60
CA LEU A 246 15.10 -8.33 1.44
C LEU A 246 16.05 -8.09 0.27
N THR A 247 15.86 -8.79 -0.85
CA THR A 247 16.64 -8.61 -2.08
C THR A 247 15.72 -8.16 -3.21
N ASN A 248 16.01 -7.00 -3.79
CA ASN A 248 15.27 -6.47 -4.92
C ASN A 248 15.68 -7.20 -6.20
N ASP A 249 14.86 -8.16 -6.63
CA ASP A 249 15.04 -8.91 -7.88
C ASP A 249 14.40 -8.22 -9.08
N SER A 250 13.71 -7.11 -8.86
CA SER A 250 13.17 -6.32 -9.95
C SER A 250 14.28 -5.55 -10.68
N ARG A 251 13.96 -5.06 -11.88
CA ARG A 251 14.88 -4.23 -12.68
C ARG A 251 14.83 -2.75 -12.31
N ALA A 252 13.99 -2.37 -11.35
CA ALA A 252 13.77 -1.00 -10.93
C ALA A 252 14.06 -0.85 -9.43
N PRO A 253 14.46 0.35 -8.97
CA PRO A 253 14.56 0.62 -7.54
C PRO A 253 13.20 0.54 -6.86
N ILE A 254 13.20 0.10 -5.60
CA ILE A 254 12.01 0.06 -4.73
C ILE A 254 12.12 1.17 -3.70
N ALA A 255 11.12 2.03 -3.60
CA ALA A 255 11.00 2.99 -2.50
C ALA A 255 10.18 2.37 -1.35
N PHE A 256 10.59 2.62 -0.11
CA PHE A 256 9.90 2.20 1.10
C PHE A 256 9.21 3.38 1.78
N GLU A 257 8.41 4.12 1.01
CA GLU A 257 7.60 5.25 1.49
C GLU A 257 6.17 5.16 0.91
N PRO A 258 5.14 4.91 1.74
CA PRO A 258 5.22 4.65 3.18
C PRO A 258 6.00 3.38 3.51
N CYS A 259 6.57 3.31 4.72
CA CYS A 259 7.27 2.11 5.16
C CYS A 259 6.27 0.96 5.32
N PRO A 260 6.49 -0.19 4.67
CA PRO A 260 5.51 -1.26 4.65
C PRO A 260 5.39 -1.98 5.99
N ASP A 261 4.19 -2.49 6.21
CA ASP A 261 3.90 -3.42 7.29
C ASP A 261 4.35 -4.84 6.92
N TYR A 262 4.62 -5.64 7.93
CA TYR A 262 4.97 -7.05 7.80
C TYR A 262 4.29 -7.86 8.91
N GLU A 263 4.19 -9.16 8.70
CA GLU A 263 3.76 -10.13 9.69
C GLU A 263 4.87 -11.12 10.00
N GLU A 264 4.97 -11.51 11.27
CA GLU A 264 5.83 -12.60 11.72
C GLU A 264 5.13 -13.49 12.76
N GLY A 265 5.52 -14.77 12.83
CA GLY A 265 5.02 -15.68 13.86
C GLY A 265 4.77 -17.09 13.36
N PHE A 266 3.90 -17.84 14.04
CA PHE A 266 3.59 -19.23 13.67
C PHE A 266 2.34 -19.29 12.80
N ALA A 267 2.51 -19.71 11.55
CA ALA A 267 1.42 -19.85 10.61
C ALA A 267 0.57 -21.10 10.92
N PRO A 268 -0.76 -21.07 10.64
CA PRO A 268 -1.50 -19.95 10.05
C PRO A 268 -2.06 -18.95 11.07
N ASP A 269 -2.25 -19.35 12.34
CA ASP A 269 -3.18 -18.65 13.25
C ASP A 269 -2.50 -17.74 14.29
N ARG A 270 -1.16 -17.68 14.32
CA ARG A 270 -0.38 -16.97 15.36
C ARG A 270 0.63 -16.00 14.75
N LEU A 271 0.18 -15.21 13.78
CA LEU A 271 0.93 -14.11 13.20
C LEU A 271 0.63 -12.82 13.95
N VAL A 272 1.62 -11.95 14.03
CA VAL A 272 1.52 -10.60 14.57
C VAL A 272 2.06 -9.61 13.54
N SER A 273 1.41 -8.46 13.45
CA SER A 273 1.74 -7.43 12.46
C SER A 273 2.55 -6.30 13.08
N TYR A 274 3.55 -5.83 12.35
CA TYR A 274 4.44 -4.75 12.73
C TYR A 274 4.78 -3.89 11.49
N GLN A 275 5.39 -2.74 11.72
CA GLN A 275 5.93 -1.90 10.65
C GLN A 275 7.46 -2.03 10.58
N LEU A 276 8.02 -2.10 9.38
CA LEU A 276 9.48 -2.08 9.21
C LEU A 276 10.09 -0.74 9.69
N ASN A 277 11.39 -0.73 9.93
CA ASN A 277 12.15 0.48 10.26
C ASN A 277 12.87 1.02 9.01
N CYS A 278 12.12 1.58 8.05
CA CYS A 278 12.65 1.97 6.74
C CYS A 278 13.42 3.29 6.70
N ALA A 279 13.44 4.08 7.79
CA ALA A 279 14.08 5.39 7.83
C ALA A 279 15.53 5.44 7.30
N PRO A 280 16.42 4.47 7.60
CA PRO A 280 17.78 4.45 7.03
C PRO A 280 17.85 3.86 5.63
N LEU A 281 16.85 3.06 5.21
CA LEU A 281 16.89 2.37 3.93
C LEU A 281 16.32 3.21 2.81
N GLN A 282 15.16 3.88 3.00
CA GLN A 282 14.34 4.71 2.09
C GLN A 282 14.09 4.15 0.67
N ARG A 283 15.12 3.63 0.02
CA ARG A 283 15.15 3.03 -1.30
C ARG A 283 16.11 1.81 -1.34
N LEU A 284 15.70 0.78 -2.05
CA LEU A 284 16.50 -0.40 -2.36
C LEU A 284 16.67 -0.52 -3.87
N ASP A 285 17.88 -0.25 -4.37
CA ASP A 285 18.17 -0.32 -5.81
C ASP A 285 18.07 -1.76 -6.36
N ALA A 286 17.89 -1.87 -7.67
CA ALA A 286 17.79 -3.14 -8.38
C ALA A 286 19.03 -4.04 -8.10
N GLY A 287 18.78 -5.32 -7.79
CA GLY A 287 19.81 -6.29 -7.45
C GLY A 287 20.48 -6.09 -6.09
N ARG A 288 20.06 -5.10 -5.29
CA ARG A 288 20.62 -4.86 -3.95
C ARG A 288 19.79 -5.55 -2.89
N SER A 289 20.45 -5.78 -1.74
CA SER A 289 19.83 -6.37 -0.56
C SER A 289 19.94 -5.44 0.63
N ALA A 290 18.94 -5.51 1.50
CA ALA A 290 18.96 -4.89 2.82
C ALA A 290 18.61 -5.93 3.88
N THR A 291 19.28 -5.86 5.01
CA THR A 291 19.10 -6.81 6.11
C THR A 291 18.60 -6.08 7.36
N PHE A 292 17.53 -6.62 7.92
CA PHE A 292 16.86 -6.12 9.11
C PHE A 292 17.17 -7.07 10.27
N ALA A 293 17.51 -6.48 11.42
CA ALA A 293 17.58 -7.21 12.68
C ALA A 293 16.18 -7.29 13.28
N MET A 294 15.75 -8.50 13.61
CA MET A 294 14.41 -8.82 14.08
C MET A 294 14.47 -9.41 15.48
N GLU A 295 13.44 -9.15 16.28
CA GLU A 295 13.27 -9.72 17.61
C GLU A 295 11.83 -10.21 17.76
N PHE A 296 11.65 -11.47 18.13
CA PHE A 296 10.34 -12.09 18.31
C PHE A 296 10.28 -12.81 19.64
N THR A 297 9.17 -12.68 20.37
CA THR A 297 8.96 -13.42 21.62
C THR A 297 8.01 -14.57 21.36
N VAL A 298 8.50 -15.79 21.54
CA VAL A 298 7.67 -17.00 21.49
C VAL A 298 6.74 -16.95 22.69
N LEU A 299 5.42 -17.04 22.46
CA LEU A 299 4.45 -17.02 23.54
C LEU A 299 4.67 -18.22 24.49
N PRO A 300 4.20 -18.14 25.74
CA PRO A 300 4.29 -19.26 26.69
C PRO A 300 3.66 -20.54 26.13
N SER A 301 4.08 -21.70 26.64
CA SER A 301 3.60 -23.02 26.17
C SER A 301 2.10 -23.24 26.33
N SER A 302 1.42 -22.46 27.19
CA SER A 302 -0.03 -22.41 27.30
C SER A 302 -0.73 -21.79 26.08
N MET A 303 0.00 -21.05 25.25
CA MET A 303 -0.49 -20.29 24.11
C MET A 303 0.17 -20.67 22.78
N THR A 304 1.36 -21.28 22.82
CA THR A 304 2.08 -21.79 21.65
C THR A 304 2.04 -23.32 21.61
N PRO A 305 1.54 -23.93 20.52
CA PRO A 305 1.63 -25.37 20.32
C PRO A 305 3.10 -25.84 20.27
N VAL A 306 3.43 -26.82 21.09
CA VAL A 306 4.73 -27.50 21.04
C VAL A 306 4.79 -28.48 19.87
N GLY A 307 6.01 -28.84 19.45
CA GLY A 307 6.26 -29.70 18.29
C GLY A 307 6.57 -28.90 17.02
N GLN A 308 6.39 -29.53 15.87
CA GLN A 308 6.76 -28.96 14.59
C GLN A 308 5.80 -27.82 14.20
N GLN A 309 6.34 -26.61 14.02
CA GLN A 309 5.59 -25.41 13.65
C GLN A 309 6.23 -24.74 12.43
N THR A 310 5.44 -24.00 11.66
CA THR A 310 5.97 -23.16 10.57
C THR A 310 6.08 -21.73 11.06
N PHE A 311 7.32 -21.25 11.23
CA PHE A 311 7.58 -19.84 11.43
C PHE A 311 7.53 -19.14 10.07
N LEU A 312 6.71 -18.10 9.95
CA LEU A 312 6.51 -17.33 8.74
C LEU A 312 6.90 -15.88 8.98
N TRP A 313 7.55 -15.28 7.98
CA TRP A 313 7.69 -13.84 7.86
C TRP A 313 7.16 -13.41 6.49
N ARG A 314 6.35 -12.35 6.44
CA ARG A 314 5.72 -11.89 5.21
C ARG A 314 5.60 -10.37 5.17
N LEU A 315 5.97 -9.78 4.03
CA LEU A 315 5.79 -8.36 3.76
C LEU A 315 4.40 -8.10 3.15
N HIS A 316 3.75 -7.02 3.58
CA HIS A 316 2.46 -6.57 3.05
C HIS A 316 2.60 -5.47 2.01
N GLY A 317 1.48 -5.11 1.38
CA GLY A 317 1.41 -4.01 0.43
C GLY A 317 1.90 -4.38 -0.97
N PHE A 318 2.63 -3.47 -1.62
CA PHE A 318 2.94 -3.50 -3.07
C PHE A 318 3.81 -4.70 -3.53
N PHE A 319 4.29 -5.49 -2.58
CA PHE A 319 5.36 -6.47 -2.74
C PHE A 319 4.85 -7.91 -2.82
N ALA A 320 3.82 -8.15 -3.64
CA ALA A 320 3.29 -9.49 -4.03
C ALA A 320 3.61 -10.67 -3.08
N GLY A 321 3.22 -10.57 -1.80
CA GLY A 321 3.38 -11.66 -0.82
C GLY A 321 4.83 -12.12 -0.58
N ALA A 322 5.82 -11.24 -0.76
CA ALA A 322 7.22 -11.51 -0.48
C ALA A 322 7.36 -12.08 0.94
N SER A 323 7.71 -13.35 1.03
CA SER A 323 7.67 -14.11 2.28
C SER A 323 8.77 -15.16 2.32
N ALA A 324 9.11 -15.56 3.53
CA ALA A 324 9.97 -16.68 3.81
C ALA A 324 9.40 -17.44 5.01
N SER A 325 9.55 -18.75 5.00
CA SER A 325 9.15 -19.57 6.12
C SER A 325 10.23 -20.59 6.46
N LYS A 326 10.21 -21.04 7.71
CA LYS A 326 11.06 -22.10 8.19
C LYS A 326 10.26 -23.00 9.12
N VAL A 327 10.41 -24.30 8.93
CA VAL A 327 9.88 -25.28 9.86
C VAL A 327 10.83 -25.37 11.06
N VAL A 328 10.28 -25.22 12.26
CA VAL A 328 11.01 -25.23 13.53
C VAL A 328 10.32 -26.14 14.53
N THR A 329 11.05 -26.64 15.52
CA THR A 329 10.49 -27.41 16.63
C THR A 329 10.32 -26.49 17.84
N VAL A 330 9.09 -26.29 18.30
CA VAL A 330 8.82 -25.57 19.55
C VAL A 330 8.84 -26.55 20.72
N THR A 331 9.61 -26.24 21.75
CA THR A 331 9.75 -27.03 22.98
C THR A 331 9.10 -26.32 24.15
N ALA A 332 8.63 -27.09 25.14
CA ALA A 332 8.31 -26.54 26.44
C ALA A 332 9.57 -25.90 27.05
N PRO A 333 9.43 -24.88 27.94
CA PRO A 333 10.57 -24.30 28.64
C PRO A 333 11.33 -25.35 29.46
#